data_AF-A0A6I4MRL3-F1
#
_entry.id   AF-A0A6I4MRL3-F1
#
_cell.length_a   1.000
_cell.length_b   1.000
_cell.length_c   1.000
_cell.angle_alpha   90.00
_cell.angle_beta   90.00
_cell.angle_gamma   90.00
#
_symmetry.space_group_name_H-M   'P 1'
#
loop_
_entity.id
_entity.type
_entity.pdbx_description
1 polymer ?
#
loop_
_entity_poly.entity_id
_entity_poly.type
_entity_poly.pdbx_seq_one_letter_code
_entity_poly.pdbx_strand_id
1 'polypeptide(L)'
;MGSRLLNIQRRAAEHGRLRTGYTQGNKPMRSATWVVTSHSEEHVRTAAKLWGGEPESWKPLNSTIEQWRVITKAASIEALITPGDPLNQYNEMWSKGGCQRRCDGETELLSRQPCLCLARFGEEWHQQKKGTVCSATSRLNVMLPDLSGMGLWRAETHSFYAASEWGGMVDMVLAGTNGDGFVPVTLRIEPRQVVRNGETKKFPVVVVELRGVTPRQALSGPLSTALALDPSGTQPVAAIEAPRPDYLAEAEGALTPDDVGDVYRRAFAAGHLNDELIADLKEISDRLKAEAEPVDAELEPEGGWPAVAQVPTP
;
A
#
# COMPACT_ATOMS: atom_id res chain seq x y z
N MET A 1 -3.75 6.00 28.19
CA MET A 1 -3.72 6.80 26.94
C MET A 1 -3.31 8.22 27.31
N GLY A 2 -2.27 8.79 26.69
CA GLY A 2 -1.82 10.15 27.04
C GLY A 2 -2.84 11.20 26.56
N SER A 3 -3.12 12.22 27.38
CA SER A 3 -3.95 13.35 26.97
C SER A 3 -3.29 14.13 25.82
N ARG A 4 -4.12 14.76 24.98
CA ARG A 4 -3.71 15.55 23.82
C ARG A 4 -4.51 16.85 23.80
N LEU A 5 -3.91 17.92 23.29
CA LEU A 5 -4.61 19.17 23.03
C LEU A 5 -5.67 18.94 21.95
N LEU A 6 -6.91 19.33 22.23
CA LEU A 6 -8.07 19.17 21.33
C LEU A 6 -8.34 20.42 20.51
N ASN A 7 -7.87 21.58 20.96
CA ASN A 7 -8.07 22.89 20.33
C ASN A 7 -6.99 23.25 19.30
N ILE A 8 -6.11 22.32 18.93
CA ILE A 8 -5.05 22.53 17.95
C ILE A 8 -5.15 21.44 16.89
N GLN A 9 -5.07 21.84 15.62
CA GLN A 9 -4.98 20.89 14.52
C GLN A 9 -3.67 20.11 14.63
N ARG A 10 -3.78 18.80 14.81
CA ARG A 10 -2.63 17.89 14.82
C ARG A 10 -2.03 17.83 13.42
N ARG A 11 -0.72 17.97 13.32
CA ARG A 11 0.02 17.87 12.06
C ARG A 11 1.33 17.14 12.29
N ALA A 12 1.65 16.20 11.42
CA ALA A 12 2.98 15.63 11.37
C ALA A 12 3.97 16.66 10.77
N ALA A 13 5.25 16.49 11.07
CA ALA A 13 6.29 17.40 10.57
C ALA A 13 6.41 17.29 9.04
N GLU A 14 6.51 18.43 8.35
CA GLU A 14 6.82 18.48 6.92
C GLU A 14 8.33 18.24 6.74
N HIS A 15 8.70 17.08 6.19
CA HIS A 15 10.08 16.73 5.86
C HIS A 15 10.57 17.40 4.58
N GLY A 16 9.65 17.74 3.67
CA GLY A 16 10.02 18.42 2.44
C GLY A 16 8.85 18.57 1.47
N ARG A 17 9.18 18.99 0.24
CA ARG A 17 8.22 19.23 -0.82
C ARG A 17 8.60 18.53 -2.11
N LEU A 18 7.58 18.01 -2.77
CA LEU A 18 7.64 17.43 -4.11
C LEU A 18 7.06 18.46 -5.08
N ARG A 19 7.88 18.93 -6.02
CA ARG A 19 7.52 19.99 -6.97
C ARG A 19 7.63 19.51 -8.41
N THR A 20 6.80 20.10 -9.27
CA THR A 20 6.75 19.82 -10.72
C THR A 20 7.48 20.87 -11.56
N GLY A 21 8.29 21.71 -10.91
CA GLY A 21 9.03 22.78 -11.55
C GLY A 21 10.09 23.37 -10.63
N TYR A 22 11.01 24.11 -11.22
CA TYR A 22 12.13 24.75 -10.55
C TYR A 22 12.37 26.14 -11.12
N THR A 23 13.17 26.94 -10.43
CA THR A 23 13.58 28.27 -10.93
C THR A 23 15.00 28.18 -11.48
N GLN A 24 15.19 28.67 -12.71
CA GLN A 24 16.51 28.89 -13.30
C GLN A 24 16.76 30.40 -13.38
N GLY A 25 17.59 30.92 -12.49
CA GLY A 25 17.64 32.35 -12.21
C GLY A 25 16.26 32.86 -11.76
N ASN A 26 15.77 33.93 -12.40
CA ASN A 26 14.43 34.49 -12.14
C ASN A 26 13.32 33.90 -13.01
N LYS A 27 13.60 32.87 -13.82
CA LYS A 27 12.62 32.26 -14.73
C LYS A 27 12.07 30.95 -14.14
N PRO A 28 10.74 30.80 -14.03
CA PRO A 28 10.14 29.53 -13.66
C PRO A 28 10.23 28.54 -14.82
N MET A 29 10.75 27.35 -14.54
CA MET A 29 10.89 26.23 -15.45
C MET A 29 9.96 25.09 -15.04
N ARG A 30 9.35 24.44 -16.02
CA ARG A 30 8.60 23.20 -15.80
C ARG A 30 9.58 22.03 -15.77
N SER A 31 9.34 21.06 -14.90
CA SER A 31 10.11 19.83 -14.84
C SER A 31 9.29 18.67 -15.38
N ALA A 32 9.92 17.78 -16.16
CA ALA A 32 9.32 16.51 -16.57
C ALA A 32 9.43 15.44 -15.46
N THR A 33 10.33 15.66 -14.51
CA THR A 33 10.61 14.78 -13.36
C THR A 33 10.41 15.54 -12.05
N TRP A 34 10.45 14.82 -10.93
CA TRP A 34 10.24 15.43 -9.62
C TRP A 34 11.39 16.34 -9.19
N VAL A 35 11.04 17.44 -8.55
CA VAL A 35 11.98 18.31 -7.85
C VAL A 35 11.74 18.15 -6.36
N VAL A 36 12.61 17.40 -5.69
CA VAL A 36 12.53 17.08 -4.27
C VAL A 36 13.32 18.14 -3.50
N THR A 37 12.71 18.74 -2.47
CA THR A 37 13.37 19.76 -1.65
C THR A 37 13.12 19.56 -0.17
N SER A 38 14.14 19.82 0.65
CA SER A 38 14.09 19.70 2.10
C SER A 38 15.10 20.66 2.75
N HIS A 39 14.91 20.95 4.04
CA HIS A 39 15.97 21.55 4.85
C HIS A 39 17.06 20.54 5.22
N SER A 40 16.73 19.23 5.20
CA SER A 40 17.68 18.15 5.47
C SER A 40 18.44 17.78 4.20
N GLU A 41 19.76 17.92 4.23
CA GLU A 41 20.66 17.43 3.19
C GLU A 41 20.53 15.91 3.01
N GLU A 42 20.41 15.18 4.13
CA GLU A 42 20.29 13.72 4.14
C GLU A 42 19.07 13.26 3.33
N HIS A 43 17.90 13.87 3.55
CA HIS A 43 16.70 13.50 2.79
C HIS A 43 16.88 13.69 1.28
N VAL A 44 17.53 14.78 0.87
CA VAL A 44 17.77 15.08 -0.54
C VAL A 44 18.80 14.14 -1.15
N ARG A 45 19.86 13.79 -0.40
CA ARG A 45 20.84 12.79 -0.84
C ARG A 45 20.23 11.40 -0.97
N THR A 46 19.38 10.98 -0.03
CA THR A 46 18.67 9.70 -0.11
C THR A 46 17.69 9.70 -1.29
N ALA A 47 16.94 10.78 -1.50
CA ALA A 47 16.08 10.94 -2.68
C ALA A 47 16.89 10.84 -4.00
N ALA A 48 18.08 11.42 -4.06
CA ALA A 48 18.96 11.31 -5.22
C ALA A 48 19.48 9.89 -5.46
N LYS A 49 19.74 9.11 -4.39
CA LYS A 49 20.10 7.69 -4.51
C LYS A 49 18.95 6.85 -5.07
N LEU A 50 17.71 7.11 -4.62
CA LEU A 50 16.52 6.37 -5.03
C LEU A 50 16.06 6.71 -6.45
N TRP A 51 16.04 8.00 -6.79
CA TRP A 51 15.41 8.51 -8.02
C TRP A 51 16.38 9.18 -8.99
N GLY A 52 17.68 9.12 -8.70
CA GLY A 52 18.73 9.78 -9.47
C GLY A 52 18.74 11.30 -9.33
N GLY A 53 19.71 11.93 -9.98
CA GLY A 53 19.92 13.38 -9.95
C GLY A 53 21.08 13.78 -9.05
N GLU A 54 21.43 15.06 -9.06
CA GLU A 54 22.53 15.61 -8.26
C GLU A 54 21.96 16.51 -7.15
N PRO A 55 22.23 16.19 -5.87
CA PRO A 55 21.90 17.08 -4.75
C PRO A 55 22.66 18.40 -4.84
N GLU A 56 21.97 19.51 -4.63
CA GLU A 56 22.56 20.84 -4.58
C GLU A 56 21.99 21.66 -3.42
N SER A 57 22.83 22.54 -2.85
CA SER A 57 22.33 23.62 -2.00
C SER A 57 21.60 24.62 -2.89
N TRP A 58 20.41 25.00 -2.46
CA TRP A 58 19.50 25.81 -3.23
C TRP A 58 18.69 26.74 -2.34
N LYS A 59 18.59 28.00 -2.75
CA LYS A 59 17.78 29.00 -2.07
C LYS A 59 16.48 29.27 -2.85
N PRO A 60 15.31 29.02 -2.26
CA PRO A 60 14.04 29.38 -2.88
C PRO A 60 13.95 30.87 -3.21
N LEU A 61 13.33 31.19 -4.35
CA LEU A 61 13.04 32.57 -4.72
C LEU A 61 12.17 33.23 -3.64
N ASN A 62 12.55 34.43 -3.21
CA ASN A 62 11.92 35.17 -2.11
C ASN A 62 12.02 34.50 -0.72
N SER A 63 12.94 33.57 -0.52
CA SER A 63 13.31 33.03 0.80
C SER A 63 14.69 33.53 1.22
N THR A 64 14.88 33.76 2.52
CA THR A 64 16.20 34.00 3.10
C THR A 64 16.89 32.70 3.56
N ILE A 65 16.13 31.62 3.70
CA ILE A 65 16.55 30.34 4.23
C ILE A 65 17.08 29.45 3.10
N GLU A 66 18.31 28.96 3.25
CA GLU A 66 18.90 27.96 2.37
C GLU A 66 18.28 26.57 2.61
N GLN A 67 18.14 25.81 1.53
CA GLN A 67 17.57 24.47 1.51
C GLN A 67 18.42 23.57 0.60
N TRP A 68 18.09 22.30 0.57
CA TRP A 68 18.65 21.34 -0.37
C TRP A 68 17.60 20.96 -1.41
N ARG A 69 18.07 20.67 -2.62
CA ARG A 69 17.24 20.25 -3.74
C ARG A 69 17.93 19.15 -4.54
N VAL A 70 17.12 18.26 -5.11
CA VAL A 70 17.51 17.40 -6.23
C VAL A 70 16.42 17.45 -7.30
N ILE A 71 16.84 17.61 -8.56
CA ILE A 71 15.98 17.36 -9.71
C ILE A 71 16.20 15.89 -10.09
N THR A 72 15.19 15.06 -9.91
CA THR A 72 15.32 13.62 -10.07
C THR A 72 15.39 13.22 -11.55
N LYS A 73 15.83 11.99 -11.80
CA LYS A 73 15.70 11.34 -13.12
C LYS A 73 14.36 10.61 -13.27
N ALA A 74 13.72 10.25 -12.15
CA ALA A 74 12.41 9.58 -12.14
C ALA A 74 11.23 10.55 -12.27
N ALA A 75 10.30 10.25 -13.18
CA ALA A 75 9.02 10.94 -13.30
C ALA A 75 7.96 10.38 -12.33
N SER A 76 8.21 9.22 -11.73
CA SER A 76 7.34 8.56 -10.76
C SER A 76 8.03 8.41 -9.40
N ILE A 77 7.27 8.59 -8.32
CA ILE A 77 7.71 8.37 -6.95
C ILE A 77 6.66 7.50 -6.25
N GLU A 78 7.13 6.52 -5.50
CA GLU A 78 6.28 5.66 -4.68
C GLU A 78 6.03 6.35 -3.33
N ALA A 79 4.77 6.34 -2.89
CA ALA A 79 4.35 7.06 -1.71
C ALA A 79 3.18 6.35 -1.01
N LEU A 80 2.88 6.78 0.21
CA LEU A 80 1.71 6.34 0.96
C LEU A 80 0.82 7.54 1.25
N ILE A 81 -0.48 7.38 1.00
CA ILE A 81 -1.49 8.25 1.60
C ILE A 81 -1.68 7.82 3.05
N THR A 82 -1.62 8.78 3.97
CA THR A 82 -1.81 8.55 5.40
C THR A 82 -3.30 8.56 5.77
N PRO A 83 -3.71 7.92 6.88
CA PRO A 83 -5.08 8.00 7.37
C PRO A 83 -5.57 9.44 7.56
N GLY A 84 -6.87 9.65 7.34
CA GLY A 84 -7.52 10.96 7.29
C GLY A 84 -7.44 11.60 5.91
N ASP A 85 -7.88 12.86 5.80
CA ASP A 85 -7.85 13.60 4.54
C ASP A 85 -6.44 14.14 4.24
N PRO A 86 -5.74 13.61 3.22
CA PRO A 86 -4.39 14.06 2.86
C PRO A 86 -4.39 15.34 2.01
N LEU A 87 -5.56 15.75 1.50
CA LEU A 87 -5.70 16.75 0.45
C LEU A 87 -6.17 18.08 1.05
N ASN A 88 -5.52 19.15 0.63
CA ASN A 88 -5.87 20.49 1.02
C ASN A 88 -5.94 21.38 -0.23
N GLN A 89 -7.15 21.84 -0.56
CA GLN A 89 -7.42 22.60 -1.79
C GLN A 89 -8.08 23.93 -1.49
N TYR A 90 -7.55 24.98 -2.10
CA TYR A 90 -8.14 26.32 -2.06
C TYR A 90 -7.84 27.08 -3.35
N ASN A 91 -8.73 27.99 -3.72
CA ASN A 91 -8.47 29.01 -4.72
C ASN A 91 -7.73 30.17 -4.05
N GLU A 92 -6.41 30.24 -4.26
CA GLU A 92 -5.54 31.17 -3.53
C GLU A 92 -4.97 32.27 -4.45
N MET A 93 -4.92 33.50 -3.95
CA MET A 93 -4.19 34.59 -4.58
C MET A 93 -3.02 34.99 -3.68
N TRP A 94 -1.80 34.80 -4.16
CA TRP A 94 -0.58 35.15 -3.43
C TRP A 94 0.07 36.42 -3.99
N SER A 95 0.53 37.29 -3.11
CA SER A 95 1.41 38.42 -3.42
C SER A 95 2.74 38.27 -2.69
N LYS A 96 3.67 39.22 -2.88
CA LYS A 96 4.90 39.28 -2.07
C LYS A 96 4.62 39.43 -0.57
N GLY A 97 3.49 40.02 -0.20
CA GLY A 97 3.06 40.21 1.19
C GLY A 97 2.27 39.04 1.77
N GLY A 98 2.16 37.92 1.05
CA GLY A 98 1.47 36.71 1.52
C GLY A 98 0.14 36.45 0.81
N CYS A 99 -0.67 35.56 1.41
CA CYS A 99 -1.95 35.13 0.87
C CYS A 99 -2.97 36.27 0.98
N GLN A 100 -3.35 36.84 -0.16
CA GLN A 100 -4.32 37.93 -0.26
C GLN A 100 -5.75 37.42 -0.25
N ARG A 101 -5.97 36.20 -0.75
CA ARG A 101 -7.27 35.54 -0.83
C ARG A 101 -7.11 34.05 -0.70
N ARG A 102 -8.03 33.41 0.00
CA ARG A 102 -8.16 31.96 0.05
C ARG A 102 -9.65 31.61 0.02
N CYS A 103 -10.13 31.04 -1.08
CA CYS A 103 -11.49 30.52 -1.13
C CYS A 103 -11.56 28.99 -1.15
N ASP A 104 -12.66 28.45 -0.64
CA ASP A 104 -13.09 27.06 -0.87
C ASP A 104 -13.86 26.87 -2.20
N GLY A 105 -14.23 27.97 -2.87
CA GLY A 105 -15.02 27.95 -4.11
C GLY A 105 -16.29 28.79 -3.98
N GLU A 106 -16.82 28.89 -2.77
CA GLU A 106 -18.04 29.65 -2.46
C GLU A 106 -17.75 30.83 -1.54
N THR A 107 -16.89 30.63 -0.54
CA THR A 107 -16.55 31.60 0.50
C THR A 107 -15.05 31.90 0.49
N GLU A 108 -14.68 33.17 0.66
CA GLU A 108 -13.33 33.62 0.93
C GLU A 108 -13.06 33.58 2.44
N LEU A 109 -12.13 32.72 2.86
CA LEU A 109 -11.94 32.32 4.24
C LEU A 109 -11.23 33.37 5.11
N LEU A 110 -10.51 34.33 4.53
CA LEU A 110 -9.81 35.38 5.29
C LEU A 110 -10.76 36.48 5.76
N SER A 111 -11.67 36.91 4.89
CA SER A 111 -12.65 37.99 5.09
C SER A 111 -14.07 37.48 5.36
N ARG A 112 -14.32 36.18 5.15
CA ARG A 112 -15.65 35.52 5.26
C ARG A 112 -16.70 36.13 4.35
N GLN A 113 -16.29 36.56 3.15
CA GLN A 113 -17.16 37.12 2.11
C GLN A 113 -17.33 36.12 0.96
N PRO A 114 -18.31 36.30 0.06
CA PRO A 114 -18.42 35.45 -1.13
C PRO A 114 -17.13 35.40 -1.93
N CYS A 115 -16.83 34.22 -2.50
CA CYS A 115 -15.58 34.02 -3.21
C CYS A 115 -15.52 34.87 -4.48
N LEU A 116 -14.65 35.89 -4.46
CA LEU A 116 -14.46 36.82 -5.57
C LEU A 116 -13.90 36.16 -6.83
N CYS A 117 -13.22 35.01 -6.72
CA CYS A 117 -12.63 34.33 -7.87
C CYS A 117 -13.73 33.92 -8.86
N LEU A 118 -14.78 33.26 -8.37
CA LEU A 118 -15.93 32.85 -9.17
C LEU A 118 -16.90 34.02 -9.40
N ALA A 119 -17.25 34.74 -8.33
CA ALA A 119 -18.30 35.77 -8.38
C ALA A 119 -17.99 36.92 -9.36
N ARG A 120 -16.70 37.27 -9.55
CA ARG A 120 -16.30 38.37 -10.45
C ARG A 120 -15.93 37.92 -11.85
N PHE A 121 -15.37 36.72 -12.01
CA PHE A 121 -14.79 36.26 -13.28
C PHE A 121 -15.57 35.13 -13.95
N GLY A 122 -16.65 34.64 -13.34
CA GLY A 122 -17.48 33.57 -13.86
C GLY A 122 -16.81 32.19 -13.77
N GLU A 123 -17.45 31.17 -14.35
CA GLU A 123 -16.98 29.76 -14.30
C GLU A 123 -15.59 29.56 -14.94
N GLU A 124 -15.28 30.39 -15.94
CA GLU A 124 -14.01 30.38 -16.66
C GLU A 124 -12.91 31.22 -16.00
N TRP A 125 -13.06 31.56 -14.70
CA TRP A 125 -12.05 32.31 -13.95
C TRP A 125 -10.66 31.67 -14.04
N HIS A 126 -10.60 30.33 -14.09
CA HIS A 126 -9.35 29.57 -14.15
C HIS A 126 -8.57 29.78 -15.47
N GLN A 127 -9.21 30.34 -16.50
CA GLN A 127 -8.57 30.68 -17.78
C GLN A 127 -7.90 32.05 -17.78
N GLN A 128 -8.18 32.88 -16.76
CA GLN A 128 -7.62 34.23 -16.68
C GLN A 128 -6.10 34.18 -16.52
N LYS A 129 -5.45 35.30 -16.89
CA LYS A 129 -3.99 35.42 -16.77
C LYS A 129 -3.54 35.18 -15.32
N LYS A 130 -2.50 34.36 -15.15
CA LYS A 130 -1.91 34.09 -13.83
C LYS A 130 -1.54 35.40 -13.13
N GLY A 131 -2.00 35.56 -11.89
CA GLY A 131 -1.81 36.76 -11.07
C GLY A 131 -2.95 37.78 -11.15
N THR A 132 -3.88 37.66 -12.10
CA THR A 132 -5.10 38.50 -12.16
C THR A 132 -6.19 37.99 -11.22
N VAL A 133 -6.31 36.67 -11.11
CA VAL A 133 -7.26 35.97 -10.25
C VAL A 133 -6.54 34.89 -9.46
N CYS A 134 -7.28 34.27 -8.55
CA CYS A 134 -6.85 33.14 -7.72
C CYS A 134 -6.32 31.99 -8.59
N SER A 135 -5.48 31.13 -8.01
CA SER A 135 -5.03 29.88 -8.62
C SER A 135 -5.56 28.70 -7.81
N ALA A 136 -6.08 27.68 -8.48
CA ALA A 136 -6.48 26.43 -7.85
C ALA A 136 -5.23 25.75 -7.27
N THR A 137 -5.04 25.84 -5.96
CA THR A 137 -3.85 25.37 -5.27
C THR A 137 -4.20 24.12 -4.49
N SER A 138 -3.58 23.00 -4.88
CA SER A 138 -3.77 21.70 -4.25
C SER A 138 -2.49 21.25 -3.58
N ARG A 139 -2.62 20.78 -2.35
CA ARG A 139 -1.52 20.27 -1.53
C ARG A 139 -1.91 18.88 -1.06
N LEU A 140 -1.18 17.88 -1.55
CA LEU A 140 -1.35 16.49 -1.17
C LEU A 140 -0.20 16.12 -0.24
N ASN A 141 -0.54 15.70 0.98
CA ASN A 141 0.42 15.19 1.94
C ASN A 141 0.57 13.68 1.76
N VAL A 142 1.81 13.23 1.58
CA VAL A 142 2.14 11.81 1.44
C VAL A 142 3.31 11.46 2.36
N MET A 143 3.44 10.18 2.69
CA MET A 143 4.64 9.62 3.31
C MET A 143 5.48 8.94 2.23
N LEU A 144 6.80 9.07 2.33
CA LEU A 144 7.75 8.43 1.42
C LEU A 144 8.47 7.33 2.21
N PRO A 145 8.07 6.05 2.05
CA PRO A 145 8.49 4.97 2.95
C PRO A 145 9.99 4.68 2.89
N ASP A 146 10.63 4.94 1.76
CA ASP A 146 12.07 4.69 1.54
C ASP A 146 12.97 5.87 1.92
N LEU A 147 12.40 6.98 2.41
CA LEU A 147 13.15 8.09 2.98
C LEU A 147 13.20 8.00 4.50
N SER A 148 14.32 8.44 5.08
CA SER A 148 14.46 8.49 6.54
C SER A 148 13.46 9.46 7.17
N GLY A 149 12.97 9.11 8.37
CA GLY A 149 12.11 9.96 9.19
C GLY A 149 10.61 9.65 9.09
N MET A 150 9.90 9.81 10.22
CA MET A 150 8.44 9.76 10.25
C MET A 150 7.88 11.16 10.04
N GLY A 151 7.61 11.52 8.78
CA GLY A 151 7.07 12.82 8.44
C GLY A 151 6.37 12.83 7.09
N LEU A 152 5.78 13.98 6.77
CA LEU A 152 5.01 14.18 5.55
C LEU A 152 5.81 14.95 4.52
N TRP A 153 5.59 14.57 3.27
CA TRP A 153 6.06 15.26 2.08
C TRP A 153 4.86 15.88 1.39
N ARG A 154 5.00 17.14 0.98
CA ARG A 154 3.92 17.88 0.35
C ARG A 154 4.12 17.97 -1.15
N ALA A 155 3.29 17.30 -1.91
CA ALA A 155 3.15 17.55 -3.34
C ALA A 155 2.23 18.75 -3.55
N GLU A 156 2.69 19.74 -4.32
CA GLU A 156 1.93 20.98 -4.56
C GLU A 156 1.74 21.22 -6.05
N THR A 157 0.50 21.54 -6.45
CA THR A 157 0.15 21.96 -7.81
C THR A 157 -0.74 23.19 -7.79
N HIS A 158 -0.58 24.04 -8.80
CA HIS A 158 -1.43 25.23 -9.04
C HIS A 158 -2.25 25.10 -10.33
N SER A 159 -2.37 23.89 -10.87
CA SER A 159 -3.13 23.62 -12.09
C SER A 159 -4.59 23.35 -11.74
N PHE A 160 -5.50 24.04 -12.41
CA PHE A 160 -6.94 23.84 -12.27
C PHE A 160 -7.36 22.39 -12.56
N TYR A 161 -6.87 21.82 -13.67
CA TYR A 161 -7.18 20.44 -14.05
C TYR A 161 -6.55 19.39 -13.15
N ALA A 162 -5.35 19.65 -12.64
CA ALA A 162 -4.73 18.74 -11.67
C ALA A 162 -5.50 18.78 -10.33
N ALA A 163 -6.04 19.93 -9.95
CA ALA A 163 -6.85 20.06 -8.74
C ALA A 163 -8.12 19.19 -8.82
N SER A 164 -8.84 19.21 -9.94
CA SER A 164 -10.03 18.36 -10.11
C SER A 164 -9.71 16.87 -10.08
N GLU A 165 -8.59 16.44 -10.70
CA GLU A 165 -8.18 15.03 -10.71
C GLU A 165 -7.78 14.53 -9.32
N TRP A 166 -7.08 15.35 -8.53
CA TRP A 166 -6.68 14.99 -7.17
C TRP A 166 -7.88 14.85 -6.23
N GLY A 167 -8.87 15.74 -6.34
CA GLY A 167 -10.10 15.65 -5.55
C GLY A 167 -10.81 14.32 -5.77
N GLY A 168 -11.12 13.99 -7.03
CA GLY A 168 -11.82 12.75 -7.36
C GLY A 168 -11.06 11.48 -6.96
N MET A 169 -9.73 11.47 -7.10
CA MET A 169 -8.91 10.33 -6.70
C MET A 169 -8.89 10.14 -5.18
N VAL A 170 -8.67 11.22 -4.41
CA VAL A 170 -8.61 11.14 -2.95
C VAL A 170 -9.98 10.76 -2.39
N ASP A 171 -11.06 11.32 -2.91
CA ASP A 171 -12.43 10.97 -2.50
C ASP A 171 -12.72 9.48 -2.73
N MET A 172 -12.28 8.92 -3.86
CA MET A 172 -12.43 7.49 -4.14
C MET A 172 -11.64 6.61 -3.16
N VAL A 173 -10.42 7.02 -2.82
CA VAL A 173 -9.60 6.31 -1.81
C VAL A 173 -10.26 6.37 -0.44
N LEU A 174 -10.67 7.55 0.00
CA LEU A 174 -11.32 7.76 1.29
C LEU A 174 -12.65 6.99 1.38
N ALA A 175 -13.42 6.93 0.29
CA ALA A 175 -14.65 6.14 0.23
C ALA A 175 -14.39 4.63 0.37
N GLY A 176 -13.30 4.12 -0.22
CA GLY A 176 -12.93 2.71 -0.15
C GLY A 176 -12.39 2.26 1.21
N THR A 177 -11.64 3.14 1.88
CA THR A 177 -10.98 2.80 3.15
C THR A 177 -11.64 3.42 4.37
N ASN A 178 -12.73 4.15 4.20
CA ASN A 178 -13.35 4.99 5.23
C ASN A 178 -12.35 6.01 5.84
N GLY A 179 -11.34 6.42 5.07
CA GLY A 179 -10.25 7.28 5.53
C GLY A 179 -9.28 6.61 6.50
N ASP A 180 -9.39 5.30 6.70
CA ASP A 180 -8.52 4.52 7.57
C ASP A 180 -7.40 3.82 6.79
N GLY A 181 -6.32 3.48 7.49
CA GLY A 181 -5.20 2.74 6.92
C GLY A 181 -4.29 3.55 6.00
N PHE A 182 -3.16 2.95 5.63
CA PHE A 182 -2.24 3.52 4.65
C PHE A 182 -2.60 2.99 3.27
N VAL A 183 -2.54 3.86 2.27
CA VAL A 183 -2.85 3.48 0.89
C VAL A 183 -1.62 3.67 0.01
N PRO A 184 -1.08 2.58 -0.57
CA PRO A 184 0.09 2.66 -1.44
C PRO A 184 -0.27 3.30 -2.77
N VAL A 185 0.47 4.33 -3.14
CA VAL A 185 0.26 5.08 -4.37
C VAL A 185 1.56 5.35 -5.12
N THR A 186 1.44 5.55 -6.41
CA THR A 186 2.49 6.09 -7.27
C THR A 186 2.10 7.50 -7.68
N LEU A 187 2.98 8.46 -7.41
CA LEU A 187 2.88 9.84 -7.86
C LEU A 187 3.68 10.02 -9.16
N ARG A 188 3.00 10.13 -10.29
CA ARG A 188 3.61 10.21 -11.62
C ARG A 188 3.39 11.57 -12.27
N ILE A 189 4.46 12.19 -12.78
CA ILE A 189 4.37 13.39 -13.61
C ILE A 189 4.09 12.97 -15.05
N GLU A 190 2.96 13.40 -15.58
CA GLU A 190 2.55 13.22 -16.95
C GLU A 190 2.51 14.57 -17.68
N PRO A 191 3.38 14.80 -18.68
CA PRO A 191 3.32 16.00 -19.49
C PRO A 191 2.11 15.94 -20.43
N ARG A 192 1.14 16.83 -20.23
CA ARG A 192 -0.02 16.97 -21.11
C ARG A 192 0.08 18.24 -21.95
N GLN A 193 -0.68 18.29 -23.03
CA GLN A 193 -0.77 19.46 -23.90
C GLN A 193 -2.21 19.87 -24.14
N VAL A 194 -2.44 21.17 -24.22
CA VAL A 194 -3.71 21.76 -24.65
C VAL A 194 -3.43 22.82 -25.69
N VAL A 195 -4.26 22.90 -26.73
CA VAL A 195 -4.25 23.99 -27.70
C VAL A 195 -5.30 25.01 -27.27
N ARG A 196 -4.89 26.26 -27.02
CA ARG A 196 -5.80 27.37 -26.70
C ARG A 196 -5.39 28.60 -27.50
N ASN A 197 -6.35 29.25 -28.15
CA ASN A 197 -6.11 30.44 -28.97
C ASN A 197 -5.00 30.23 -30.02
N GLY A 198 -4.90 29.03 -30.60
CA GLY A 198 -3.86 28.67 -31.56
C GLY A 198 -2.47 28.37 -30.96
N GLU A 199 -2.29 28.50 -29.64
CA GLU A 199 -1.04 28.18 -28.95
C GLU A 199 -1.11 26.81 -28.23
N THR A 200 -0.15 25.94 -28.51
CA THR A 200 0.03 24.68 -27.78
C THR A 200 0.78 24.91 -26.47
N LYS A 201 0.12 24.68 -25.34
CA LYS A 201 0.72 24.76 -24.00
C LYS A 201 0.91 23.37 -23.42
N LYS A 202 2.16 23.02 -23.13
CA LYS A 202 2.53 21.80 -22.39
C LYS A 202 2.60 22.09 -20.89
N PHE A 203 2.02 21.22 -20.07
CA PHE A 203 2.03 21.37 -18.61
C PHE A 203 2.16 20.00 -17.92
N PRO A 204 2.91 19.92 -16.80
CA PRO A 204 2.96 18.71 -16.00
C PRO A 204 1.66 18.54 -15.21
N VAL A 205 1.10 17.35 -15.26
CA VAL A 205 0.00 16.89 -14.39
C VAL A 205 0.55 15.81 -13.48
N VAL A 206 0.24 15.86 -12.20
CA VAL A 206 0.58 14.78 -11.27
C VAL A 206 -0.60 13.84 -11.23
N VAL A 207 -0.39 12.62 -11.69
CA VAL A 207 -1.35 11.53 -11.60
C VAL A 207 -1.04 10.75 -10.33
N VAL A 208 -2.07 10.39 -9.58
CA VAL A 208 -1.97 9.52 -8.40
C VAL A 208 -2.62 8.19 -8.74
N GLU A 209 -1.83 7.12 -8.72
CA GLU A 209 -2.25 5.78 -9.11
C GLU A 209 -2.12 4.83 -7.92
N LEU A 210 -3.06 3.90 -7.74
CA LEU A 210 -2.93 2.86 -6.72
C LEU A 210 -1.79 1.92 -7.10
N ARG A 211 -0.89 1.65 -6.15
CA ARG A 211 0.26 0.78 -6.38
C ARG A 211 -0.05 -0.64 -5.91
N GLY A 212 0.03 -1.60 -6.82
CA GLY A 212 -0.01 -3.03 -6.52
C GLY A 212 -1.31 -3.53 -5.87
N VAL A 213 -2.34 -2.69 -5.82
CA VAL A 213 -3.68 -3.04 -5.34
C VAL A 213 -4.70 -2.77 -6.44
N THR A 214 -5.59 -3.73 -6.66
CA THR A 214 -6.71 -3.55 -7.58
C THR A 214 -7.76 -2.64 -6.97
N PRO A 215 -8.58 -1.92 -7.76
CA PRO A 215 -9.71 -1.17 -7.23
C PRO A 215 -10.65 -2.03 -6.38
N ARG A 216 -10.84 -3.30 -6.72
CA ARG A 216 -11.64 -4.24 -5.91
C ARG A 216 -11.05 -4.42 -4.51
N GLN A 217 -9.74 -4.58 -4.41
CA GLN A 217 -9.07 -4.72 -3.11
C GLN A 217 -9.12 -3.39 -2.32
N ALA A 218 -8.83 -2.26 -2.98
CA ALA A 218 -8.84 -0.95 -2.33
C ALA A 218 -10.24 -0.53 -1.82
N LEU A 219 -11.31 -0.96 -2.49
CA LEU A 219 -12.69 -0.66 -2.12
C LEU A 219 -13.32 -1.73 -1.19
N SER A 220 -12.58 -2.79 -0.85
CA SER A 220 -13.07 -3.86 0.04
C SER A 220 -12.90 -3.55 1.53
N GLY A 221 -12.26 -2.43 1.86
CA GLY A 221 -11.99 -1.97 3.22
C GLY A 221 -10.53 -1.53 3.44
N PRO A 222 -10.17 -1.13 4.67
CA PRO A 222 -8.81 -0.68 4.99
C PRO A 222 -7.76 -1.76 4.68
N LEU A 223 -6.69 -1.37 3.98
CA LEU A 223 -5.55 -2.25 3.71
C LEU A 223 -4.70 -2.45 4.98
N SER A 224 -4.14 -3.64 5.15
CA SER A 224 -3.16 -3.87 6.21
C SER A 224 -1.90 -3.03 5.97
N THR A 225 -1.24 -2.57 7.04
CA THR A 225 -0.03 -1.76 6.91
C THR A 225 1.10 -2.53 6.20
N ALA A 226 1.18 -3.85 6.37
CA ALA A 226 2.13 -4.69 5.66
C ALA A 226 1.89 -4.66 4.15
N LEU A 227 0.64 -4.82 3.71
CA LEU A 227 0.25 -4.72 2.30
C LEU A 227 0.47 -3.31 1.74
N ALA A 228 0.29 -2.28 2.56
CA ALA A 228 0.55 -0.90 2.14
C ALA A 228 2.04 -0.62 1.96
N LEU A 229 2.91 -1.19 2.79
CA LEU A 229 4.36 -0.99 2.70
C LEU A 229 5.00 -1.82 1.58
N ASP A 230 4.51 -3.04 1.37
CA ASP A 230 4.95 -3.92 0.29
C ASP A 230 3.75 -4.52 -0.46
N PRO A 231 3.14 -3.73 -1.38
CA PRO A 231 2.01 -4.21 -2.17
C PRO A 231 2.43 -5.30 -3.18
N SER A 232 3.73 -5.41 -3.50
CA SER A 232 4.29 -6.47 -4.35
C SER A 232 4.53 -7.79 -3.62
N GLY A 233 4.72 -7.77 -2.31
CA GLY A 233 4.93 -8.94 -1.45
C GLY A 233 3.70 -9.85 -1.36
N THR A 234 2.57 -9.39 -1.87
CA THR A 234 1.33 -10.17 -1.99
C THR A 234 1.24 -10.79 -3.38
N GLN A 235 2.26 -11.57 -3.77
CA GLN A 235 1.93 -12.78 -4.53
C GLN A 235 0.86 -13.51 -3.69
N PRO A 236 -0.20 -14.06 -4.29
CA PRO A 236 -1.06 -14.96 -3.54
C PRO A 236 -0.12 -15.97 -2.90
N VAL A 237 -0.01 -15.93 -1.57
CA VAL A 237 0.65 -17.01 -0.84
C VAL A 237 -0.15 -18.21 -1.32
N ALA A 238 0.50 -19.08 -2.12
CA ALA A 238 -0.08 -20.34 -2.51
C ALA A 238 -0.68 -20.91 -1.23
N ALA A 239 -1.98 -21.23 -1.26
CA ALA A 239 -2.67 -21.77 -0.10
C ALA A 239 -1.72 -22.74 0.59
N ILE A 240 -1.39 -22.51 1.86
CA ILE A 240 -0.52 -23.41 2.62
C ILE A 240 -1.22 -24.76 2.52
N GLU A 241 -0.72 -25.65 1.66
CA GLU A 241 -1.13 -27.03 1.65
C GLU A 241 -0.89 -27.52 3.07
N ALA A 242 -1.94 -28.01 3.72
CA ALA A 242 -1.80 -28.61 5.02
C ALA A 242 -0.63 -29.60 4.94
N PRO A 243 0.33 -29.58 5.89
CA PRO A 243 1.51 -30.41 5.79
C PRO A 243 1.08 -31.86 5.54
N ARG A 244 1.52 -32.40 4.40
CA ARG A 244 1.22 -33.78 3.99
C ARG A 244 1.65 -34.69 5.14
N PRO A 245 0.74 -35.48 5.75
CA PRO A 245 1.10 -36.42 6.79
C PRO A 245 2.18 -37.39 6.28
N ASP A 246 3.16 -37.68 7.11
CA ASP A 246 4.18 -38.70 6.81
C ASP A 246 3.58 -40.09 7.04
N TYR A 247 2.96 -40.62 5.99
CA TYR A 247 2.31 -41.93 6.00
C TYR A 247 3.30 -43.08 6.24
N LEU A 248 4.57 -42.92 5.88
CA LEU A 248 5.59 -43.95 6.13
C LEU A 248 5.95 -44.01 7.60
N ALA A 249 6.21 -42.86 8.22
CA ALA A 249 6.47 -42.80 9.66
C ALA A 249 5.29 -43.34 10.48
N GLU A 250 4.06 -43.08 10.03
CA GLU A 250 2.87 -43.60 10.68
C GLU A 250 2.70 -45.12 10.51
N ALA A 251 3.00 -45.66 9.32
CA ALA A 251 2.98 -47.10 9.07
C ALA A 251 4.09 -47.86 9.79
N GLU A 252 5.29 -47.27 9.94
CA GLU A 252 6.38 -47.84 10.75
C GLU A 252 6.02 -47.92 12.24
N GLY A 253 5.13 -47.04 12.72
CA GLY A 253 4.58 -47.08 14.07
C GLY A 253 3.37 -48.01 14.25
N ALA A 254 2.91 -48.68 13.20
CA ALA A 254 1.76 -49.58 13.23
C ALA A 254 2.09 -50.88 13.98
N LEU A 255 1.14 -51.37 14.79
CA LEU A 255 1.33 -52.59 15.58
C LEU A 255 0.80 -53.83 14.87
N THR A 256 -0.11 -53.65 13.90
CA THR A 256 -0.74 -54.73 13.15
C THR A 256 -0.79 -54.42 11.66
N PRO A 257 -0.90 -55.46 10.80
CA PRO A 257 -1.12 -55.27 9.38
C PRO A 257 -2.38 -54.46 9.04
N ASP A 258 -3.41 -54.53 9.88
CA ASP A 258 -4.67 -53.80 9.71
C ASP A 258 -4.49 -52.29 9.94
N ASP A 259 -3.65 -51.91 10.90
CA ASP A 259 -3.30 -50.51 11.17
C ASP A 259 -2.58 -49.87 9.96
N VAL A 260 -1.69 -50.61 9.29
CA VAL A 260 -1.06 -50.18 8.02
C VAL A 260 -2.13 -49.99 6.93
N GLY A 261 -3.17 -50.84 6.93
CA GLY A 261 -4.33 -50.70 6.06
C GLY A 261 -5.12 -49.41 6.28
N ASP A 262 -5.21 -48.91 7.52
CA ASP A 262 -5.84 -47.63 7.83
C ASP A 262 -5.03 -46.42 7.36
N VAL A 263 -3.69 -46.50 7.46
CA VAL A 263 -2.78 -45.50 6.89
C VAL A 263 -2.95 -45.43 5.37
N TYR A 264 -2.99 -46.59 4.70
CA TYR A 264 -3.25 -46.68 3.27
C TYR A 264 -4.60 -46.05 2.87
N ARG A 265 -5.68 -46.38 3.58
CA ARG A 265 -7.02 -45.83 3.31
C ARG A 265 -7.05 -44.30 3.45
N ARG A 266 -6.36 -43.74 4.45
CA ARG A 266 -6.25 -42.29 4.63
C ARG A 266 -5.39 -41.63 3.55
N ALA A 267 -4.28 -42.24 3.15
CA ALA A 267 -3.47 -41.74 2.04
C ALA A 267 -4.23 -41.77 0.71
N PHE A 268 -5.02 -42.82 0.46
CA PHE A 268 -5.89 -42.94 -0.72
C PHE A 268 -6.99 -41.89 -0.73
N ALA A 269 -7.72 -41.73 0.38
CA ALA A 269 -8.79 -40.73 0.51
C ALA A 269 -8.30 -39.30 0.34
N ALA A 270 -7.04 -39.03 0.72
CA ALA A 270 -6.39 -37.74 0.54
C ALA A 270 -5.74 -37.56 -0.85
N GLY A 271 -5.74 -38.58 -1.71
CA GLY A 271 -5.08 -38.54 -3.02
C GLY A 271 -3.55 -38.49 -2.95
N HIS A 272 -2.97 -38.94 -1.84
CA HIS A 272 -1.54 -38.88 -1.55
C HIS A 272 -0.78 -40.18 -1.89
N LEU A 273 -1.43 -41.15 -2.54
CA LEU A 273 -0.75 -42.38 -2.97
C LEU A 273 0.08 -42.15 -4.23
N ASN A 274 1.28 -42.70 -4.22
CA ASN A 274 2.12 -42.91 -5.40
C ASN A 274 2.63 -44.36 -5.37
N ASP A 275 3.21 -44.82 -6.48
CA ASP A 275 3.64 -46.22 -6.61
C ASP A 275 4.69 -46.64 -5.56
N GLU A 276 5.54 -45.69 -5.14
CA GLU A 276 6.56 -45.88 -4.11
C GLU A 276 5.93 -46.12 -2.73
N LEU A 277 5.04 -45.23 -2.28
CA LEU A 277 4.35 -45.35 -1.00
C LEU A 277 3.49 -46.63 -0.93
N ILE A 278 2.91 -47.06 -2.06
CA ILE A 278 2.15 -48.31 -2.12
C ILE A 278 3.06 -49.51 -1.89
N ALA A 279 4.26 -49.52 -2.48
CA ALA A 279 5.23 -50.57 -2.32
C ALA A 279 5.74 -50.64 -0.87
N ASP A 280 6.08 -49.50 -0.29
CA ASP A 280 6.60 -49.41 1.08
C ASP A 280 5.55 -49.83 2.12
N LEU A 281 4.30 -49.34 2.00
CA LEU A 281 3.21 -49.75 2.91
C LEU A 281 2.92 -51.25 2.82
N LYS A 282 3.07 -51.84 1.63
CA LYS A 282 2.92 -53.28 1.44
C LYS A 282 4.05 -54.06 2.12
N GLU A 283 5.29 -53.60 1.98
CA GLU A 283 6.45 -54.22 2.64
C GLU A 283 6.29 -54.21 4.17
N ILE A 284 5.88 -53.08 4.75
CA ILE A 284 5.62 -52.96 6.20
C ILE A 284 4.49 -53.90 6.63
N SER A 285 3.39 -53.98 5.88
CA SER A 285 2.28 -54.88 6.17
C SER A 285 2.69 -56.36 6.12
N ASP A 286 3.48 -56.75 5.11
CA ASP A 286 3.95 -58.12 4.94
C ASP A 286 4.98 -58.51 6.02
N ARG A 287 5.83 -57.56 6.46
CA ARG A 287 6.73 -57.75 7.62
C ARG A 287 5.94 -58.01 8.90
N LEU A 288 4.94 -57.18 9.20
CA LEU A 288 4.10 -57.34 10.40
C LEU A 288 3.27 -58.64 10.36
N LYS A 289 2.87 -59.13 9.18
CA LYS A 289 2.22 -60.43 9.03
C LYS A 289 3.18 -61.59 9.33
N ALA A 290 4.42 -61.51 8.86
CA ALA A 290 5.43 -62.53 9.11
C ALA A 290 5.84 -62.58 10.59
N GLU A 291 5.86 -61.43 11.28
CA GLU A 291 6.11 -61.35 12.73
C GLU A 291 4.94 -61.87 13.57
N ALA A 292 3.72 -61.87 13.02
CA ALA A 292 2.52 -62.37 13.68
C ALA A 292 2.28 -63.88 13.51
N GLU A 293 3.10 -64.60 12.72
CA GLU A 293 3.03 -66.06 12.66
C GLU A 293 3.71 -66.71 13.89
N PRO A 294 3.02 -67.60 14.63
CA PRO A 294 3.58 -68.22 15.83
C PRO A 294 4.53 -69.39 15.49
N VAL A 295 5.74 -69.34 16.06
CA VAL A 295 6.65 -70.49 16.30
C VAL A 295 6.25 -71.10 17.66
N ASP A 296 6.02 -72.39 17.94
CA ASP A 296 5.87 -73.66 17.21
C ASP A 296 5.27 -74.69 18.21
N ALA A 297 4.68 -75.77 17.69
CA ALA A 297 4.61 -77.17 18.21
C ALA A 297 4.19 -77.55 19.67
N GLU A 298 3.14 -78.38 19.73
CA GLU A 298 2.93 -79.62 20.54
C GLU A 298 3.35 -79.71 22.03
N LEU A 299 2.35 -79.83 22.94
CA LEU A 299 2.30 -80.74 24.11
C LEU A 299 0.90 -80.64 24.80
N GLU A 300 0.06 -81.68 24.65
CA GLU A 300 -1.12 -81.96 25.51
C GLU A 300 -0.64 -82.61 26.86
N PRO A 301 -1.42 -82.71 27.98
CA PRO A 301 -2.88 -82.98 28.02
C PRO A 301 -3.71 -82.43 29.22
N GLU A 302 -5.01 -82.78 29.16
CA GLU A 302 -6.04 -82.91 30.24
C GLU A 302 -6.86 -81.71 30.72
N GLY A 303 -8.19 -81.86 30.64
CA GLY A 303 -9.13 -81.25 31.59
C GLY A 303 -10.25 -80.43 30.96
N GLY A 304 -11.42 -81.05 30.78
CA GLY A 304 -12.63 -80.40 30.28
C GLY A 304 -13.23 -79.30 31.19
N TRP A 305 -13.95 -78.38 30.52
CA TRP A 305 -14.98 -77.40 30.91
C TRP A 305 -15.26 -77.10 32.41
N PRO A 306 -15.74 -75.86 32.69
CA PRO A 306 -17.13 -75.82 33.15
C PRO A 306 -18.01 -74.76 32.45
N ALA A 307 -19.29 -74.99 32.63
CA ALA A 307 -20.42 -74.39 31.96
C ALA A 307 -20.81 -72.97 32.42
N VAL A 308 -21.52 -72.31 31.51
CA VAL A 308 -22.47 -71.20 31.63
C VAL A 308 -22.99 -70.90 33.05
N ALA A 309 -22.91 -69.62 33.45
CA ALA A 309 -23.73 -69.06 34.53
C ALA A 309 -24.70 -68.01 33.97
N GLN A 310 -25.98 -68.25 34.23
CA GLN A 310 -27.13 -67.42 33.88
C GLN A 310 -27.18 -66.10 34.67
N VAL A 311 -27.73 -65.06 34.04
CA VAL A 311 -28.14 -63.81 34.71
C VAL A 311 -29.64 -63.91 35.06
N PRO A 312 -30.07 -63.63 36.30
CA PRO A 312 -31.49 -63.67 36.68
C PRO A 312 -32.20 -62.33 36.42
N THR A 313 -33.45 -62.43 35.96
CA THR A 313 -34.47 -61.36 35.92
C THR A 313 -35.00 -61.02 37.33
N PRO A 314 -35.57 -59.82 37.54
CA PRO A 314 -36.94 -59.50 37.11
C PRO A 314 -37.03 -58.54 35.92
#